data_AF-A0A0Q7I6H4-F1
#
_entry.id   AF-A0A0Q7I6H4-F1
#
_cell.length_a   1.000
_cell.length_b   1.000
_cell.length_c   1.000
_cell.angle_alpha   90.00
_cell.angle_beta   90.00
_cell.angle_gamma   90.00
#
_symmetry.space_group_name_H-M   'P 1'
#
loop_
_entity.id
_entity.type
_entity.pdbx_description
1 polymer ?
#
loop_
_entity_poly.entity_id
_entity_poly.type
_entity_poly.pdbx_seq_one_letter_code
_entity_poly.pdbx_strand_id
1 'polypeptide(L)' 'MTAWSLSAAPADQYYGQLRSHLESMGTPIGPNDLFIAAHALALDLTLITDNIRELSRVPNLRVENWLG' A
#
# COMPACT_ATOMS: atom_id res chain seq x y z
N MET A 1 33.32 10.50 6.76
CA MET A 1 32.03 11.13 6.42
C MET A 1 31.11 10.00 5.96
N THR A 2 30.42 9.35 6.89
CA THR A 2 29.55 8.21 6.56
C THR A 2 28.30 8.74 5.88
N ALA A 3 28.17 8.48 4.58
CA ALA A 3 26.93 8.73 3.86
C ALA A 3 25.81 7.98 4.59
N TRP A 4 24.75 8.70 4.97
CA TRP A 4 23.52 8.06 5.44
C TRP A 4 22.99 7.19 4.31
N SER A 5 23.34 5.90 4.32
CA SER A 5 22.74 4.90 3.45
C SER A 5 21.35 4.58 3.98
N LEU A 6 20.45 5.59 3.93
CA LEU A 6 19.03 5.38 4.11
C LEU A 6 18.55 4.75 2.81
N SER A 7 18.46 3.43 2.76
CA SER A 7 17.62 2.79 1.75
C SER A 7 16.19 3.23 2.04
N ALA A 8 15.71 4.24 1.31
CA ALA A 8 14.31 4.62 1.37
C ALA A 8 13.47 3.37 1.03
N ALA A 9 12.39 3.15 1.78
CA ALA A 9 11.46 2.07 1.49
C ALA A 9 10.94 2.22 0.04
N PRO A 10 10.90 1.16 -0.76
CA PRO A 10 10.67 1.24 -2.22
C PRO A 10 9.18 1.40 -2.56
N ALA A 11 8.51 2.40 -1.97
CA ALA A 11 7.07 2.64 -2.13
C ALA A 11 6.68 2.93 -3.59
N ASP A 12 7.56 3.50 -4.39
CA ASP A 12 7.40 3.72 -5.82
C ASP A 12 7.30 2.40 -6.60
N GLN A 13 8.14 1.42 -6.27
CA GLN A 13 8.11 0.08 -6.88
C GLN A 13 6.81 -0.65 -6.52
N TYR A 14 6.43 -0.63 -5.23
CA TYR A 14 5.16 -1.20 -4.77
C TYR A 14 3.97 -0.52 -5.45
N TYR A 15 3.98 0.80 -5.61
CA TYR A 15 2.92 1.53 -6.29
C TYR A 15 2.74 1.05 -7.74
N GLY A 16 3.84 0.98 -8.50
CA GLY A 16 3.79 0.56 -9.91
C GLY A 16 3.28 -0.87 -10.06
N GLN A 17 3.79 -1.79 -9.26
CA GLN A 17 3.36 -3.19 -9.25
C GLN A 17 1.89 -3.32 -8.85
N LEU A 18 1.48 -2.65 -7.78
CA LEU A 18 0.12 -2.74 -7.26
C LEU A 18 -0.90 -2.15 -8.25
N ARG A 19 -0.57 -1.00 -8.87
CA ARG A 19 -1.41 -0.38 -9.89
C ARG A 19 -1.64 -1.32 -11.06
N SER A 20 -0.56 -1.84 -11.63
CA SER A 20 -0.62 -2.77 -12.76
C SER A 20 -1.43 -4.02 -12.41
N HIS A 21 -1.24 -4.56 -11.20
CA HIS A 21 -1.97 -5.73 -10.71
C HIS A 21 -3.48 -5.46 -10.61
N LEU A 22 -3.89 -4.42 -9.88
CA LEU A 22 -5.31 -4.12 -9.67
C LEU A 22 -6.04 -3.71 -10.95
N GLU A 23 -5.37 -2.97 -11.84
CA GLU A 23 -5.90 -2.64 -13.17
C GLU A 23 -6.10 -3.91 -14.02
N SER A 24 -5.13 -4.84 -14.00
CA SER A 24 -5.24 -6.11 -14.74
C SER A 24 -6.38 -7.01 -14.25
N MET A 25 -6.75 -6.89 -12.97
CA MET A 25 -7.85 -7.61 -12.34
C MET A 25 -9.21 -6.91 -12.49
N GLY A 26 -9.24 -5.71 -13.07
CA GLY A 26 -10.47 -4.91 -13.19
C GLY A 26 -11.01 -4.38 -11.85
N THR A 27 -10.16 -4.29 -10.82
CA THR A 27 -10.53 -3.89 -9.46
C THR A 27 -9.70 -2.71 -8.95
N PRO A 28 -9.64 -1.58 -9.69
CA PRO A 28 -8.86 -0.43 -9.24
C PRO A 28 -9.37 0.09 -7.90
N ILE A 29 -8.47 0.76 -7.17
CA ILE A 29 -8.77 1.52 -5.96
C ILE A 29 -8.43 2.99 -6.18
N GLY A 30 -8.94 3.87 -5.31
CA GLY A 30 -8.65 5.29 -5.35
C GLY A 30 -7.13 5.58 -5.39
N PRO A 31 -6.69 6.63 -6.11
CA PRO A 31 -5.27 6.91 -6.29
C PRO A 31 -4.53 7.22 -4.98
N ASN A 32 -5.21 7.85 -4.00
CA ASN A 32 -4.64 8.09 -2.68
C ASN A 32 -4.53 6.81 -1.86
N ASP A 33 -5.55 5.96 -1.89
CA ASP A 33 -5.54 4.64 -1.23
C ASP A 33 -4.43 3.76 -1.79
N LEU A 34 -4.19 3.83 -3.10
CA LEU A 34 -3.08 3.17 -3.77
C LEU A 34 -1.72 3.66 -3.27
N PHE A 35 -1.52 4.97 -3.09
CA PHE A 35 -0.29 5.51 -2.51
C PHE A 35 -0.09 5.07 -1.06
N ILE A 36 -1.15 5.12 -0.25
CA ILE A 36 -1.10 4.71 1.17
C ILE A 36 -0.79 3.22 1.28
N ALA A 37 -1.46 2.37 0.51
CA ALA A 37 -1.23 0.94 0.47
C ALA A 37 0.21 0.59 0.05
N ALA A 38 0.73 1.27 -0.98
CA ALA A 38 2.11 1.06 -1.43
C ALA A 38 3.14 1.42 -0.36
N HIS A 39 2.94 2.51 0.39
CA HIS A 39 3.81 2.86 1.51
C HIS A 39 3.72 1.84 2.65
N ALA A 40 2.51 1.41 3.00
CA ALA A 40 2.30 0.42 4.06
C ALA A 40 2.98 -0.92 3.73
N LEU A 41 2.88 -1.38 2.48
CA LEU A 41 3.58 -2.58 2.00
C LEU A 41 5.10 -2.41 2.02
N ALA A 42 5.61 -1.26 1.56
CA ALA A 42 7.05 -1.00 1.52
C ALA A 42 7.71 -0.95 2.91
N LEU A 43 6.92 -0.61 3.93
CA LEU A 43 7.35 -0.51 5.33
C LEU A 43 6.93 -1.71 6.19
N ASP A 44 6.27 -2.72 5.60
CA ASP A 44 5.67 -3.87 6.29
C ASP A 44 4.80 -3.45 7.50
N LEU A 45 3.83 -2.57 7.25
CA LEU A 45 2.92 -2.03 8.27
C LEU A 45 1.50 -2.60 8.16
N THR A 46 0.76 -2.54 9.27
CA THR A 46 -0.69 -2.70 9.29
C THR A 46 -1.35 -1.35 9.05
N LEU A 47 -2.24 -1.25 8.05
CA LEU A 47 -3.00 -0.06 7.75
C LEU A 47 -4.30 -0.02 8.56
N ILE A 48 -4.49 1.03 9.36
CA ILE A 48 -5.75 1.27 10.06
C ILE A 48 -6.67 2.08 9.15
N THR A 49 -7.86 1.57 8.84
CA THR A 49 -8.84 2.26 7.98
C THR A 49 -10.26 1.78 8.24
N ASP A 50 -11.25 2.65 8.05
CA ASP A 50 -12.66 2.29 7.98
C ASP A 50 -13.08 1.82 6.57
N ASN A 51 -12.27 2.11 5.54
CA ASN A 51 -12.50 1.69 4.15
C ASN A 51 -12.01 0.26 3.85
N ILE A 52 -12.32 -0.69 4.73
CA ILE A 52 -11.89 -2.10 4.60
C ILE A 52 -12.26 -2.70 3.23
N ARG A 53 -13.43 -2.35 2.70
CA ARG A 53 -13.94 -2.91 1.44
C ARG A 53 -13.03 -2.64 0.24
N GLU A 54 -12.44 -1.46 0.18
CA GLU A 54 -11.58 -1.06 -0.93
C GLU A 54 -10.15 -1.57 -0.71
N LEU A 55 -9.60 -1.35 0.49
CA LEU A 55 -8.20 -1.66 0.79
C LEU A 55 -7.93 -3.16 0.94
N SER A 56 -8.94 -3.98 1.25
CA SER A 56 -8.82 -5.46 1.25
C SER A 56 -8.56 -6.07 -0.12
N ARG A 57 -8.70 -5.30 -1.22
CA ARG A 57 -8.33 -5.74 -2.58
C ARG A 57 -6.82 -5.78 -2.78
N VAL A 58 -6.06 -5.09 -1.94
CA VAL A 58 -4.60 -5.02 -2.05
C VAL A 58 -4.00 -6.34 -1.52
N PRO A 59 -3.28 -7.11 -2.34
CA PRO A 59 -2.67 -8.35 -1.88
C PRO A 59 -1.59 -8.07 -0.82
N ASN A 60 -1.56 -8.92 0.21
CA ASN A 60 -0.60 -8.88 1.33
C ASN A 60 -0.64 -7.62 2.23
N LEU A 61 -1.57 -6.69 2.01
CA LEU A 61 -1.75 -5.56 2.90
C LEU A 61 -2.51 -6.01 4.16
N ARG A 62 -1.88 -5.84 5.33
CA ARG A 62 -2.57 -6.03 6.61
C ARG A 62 -3.43 -4.81 6.89
N VAL A 63 -4.70 -5.04 7.22
CA VAL A 63 -5.67 -3.97 7.45
C VAL A 63 -6.45 -4.24 8.74
N GLU A 64 -6.69 -3.21 9.53
CA GLU A 64 -7.55 -3.25 10.71
C GLU A 64 -8.56 -2.09 10.69
N ASN A 65 -9.74 -2.32 11.25
CA ASN A 65 -10.74 -1.28 11.51
C ASN A 65 -10.89 -1.09 13.02
N TRP A 66 -10.75 0.15 13.50
CA TRP A 66 -10.85 0.49 14.92
C TRP A 66 -12.20 1.11 15.32
N LEU A 67 -13.11 1.34 14.37
CA LEU A 67 -14.37 2.04 14.64
C LEU A 67 -15.51 1.15 15.19
N GLY A 68 -15.35 -0.18 15.23
CA GLY A 68 -16.25 -1.11 15.94
C GLY A 68 -17.71 -1.09 15.48
#